data_AF-A0A522DEY2-F1
#
_entry.id   AF-A0A522DEY2-F1
#
_cell.length_a   1.000
_cell.length_b   1.000
_cell.length_c   1.000
_cell.angle_alpha   90.00
_cell.angle_beta   90.00
_cell.angle_gamma   90.00
#
_symmetry.space_group_name_H-M   'P 1'
#
loop_
_entity.id
_entity.type
_entity.pdbx_description
1 polymer ?
#
loop_
_entity_poly.entity_id
_entity_poly.type
_entity_poly.pdbx_seq_one_letter_code
_entity_poly.pdbx_strand_id
1 'polypeptide(L)' 'MEEYQKNDKISTVEEKESFMKTFSSQEEAELYNLKRNLKRTDMEKFRLFTLMLRRNDMFKRAKIYPNNSTE' A
#
# COMPACT_ATOMS: atom_id res chain seq x y z
N MET A 1 -9.07 4.80 -35.76
CA MET A 1 -8.82 4.35 -34.37
C MET A 1 -7.64 5.18 -33.92
N GLU A 2 -7.88 6.22 -33.12
CA GLU A 2 -6.86 7.21 -32.77
C GLU A 2 -5.90 6.62 -31.72
N GLU A 3 -4.61 6.65 -32.02
CA GLU A 3 -3.55 6.14 -31.15
C GLU A 3 -3.39 7.06 -29.94
N TYR A 4 -3.65 6.53 -28.75
CA TYR A 4 -3.43 7.24 -27.50
C TYR A 4 -1.93 7.46 -27.28
N GLN A 5 -1.48 8.70 -27.48
CA GLN A 5 -0.13 9.11 -27.12
C GLN A 5 0.08 8.93 -25.61
N LYS A 6 1.00 8.03 -25.28
CA LYS A 6 1.41 7.69 -23.93
C LYS A 6 2.30 8.81 -23.39
N ASN A 7 1.69 9.76 -22.67
CA ASN A 7 2.45 10.76 -21.92
C ASN A 7 3.09 10.09 -20.70
N ASP A 8 4.33 9.64 -20.84
CA ASP A 8 5.21 9.11 -19.78
C ASP A 8 5.69 10.24 -18.84
N LYS A 9 4.74 10.98 -18.26
CA LYS A 9 4.99 11.83 -17.09
C LYS A 9 4.16 11.30 -15.95
N ILE A 10 4.55 10.12 -15.47
CA ILE A 10 4.21 9.69 -14.11
C ILE A 10 4.88 10.72 -13.22
N SER A 11 4.10 11.70 -12.74
CA SER A 11 4.50 12.48 -11.59
C SER A 11 4.62 11.49 -10.44
N THR A 12 5.83 10.98 -10.21
CA THR A 12 6.21 10.45 -8.92
C THR A 12 5.86 11.54 -7.94
N VAL A 13 4.75 11.35 -7.22
CA VAL A 13 4.39 12.15 -6.07
C VAL A 13 5.63 12.10 -5.19
N GLU A 14 6.37 13.20 -5.14
CA GLU A 14 7.47 13.36 -4.21
C GLU A 14 6.88 13.08 -2.83
N GLU A 15 7.24 11.93 -2.26
CA GLU A 15 6.97 11.61 -0.87
C GLU A 15 7.77 12.62 -0.05
N LYS A 16 7.20 13.81 0.15
CA LYS A 16 7.69 14.82 1.07
C LYS A 16 7.97 14.11 2.39
N GLU A 17 9.26 13.99 2.66
CA GLU A 17 9.90 13.60 3.91
C GLU A 17 9.04 12.68 4.78
N SER A 18 9.37 11.39 4.72
CA SER A 18 8.98 10.38 5.70
C SER A 18 9.51 10.78 7.08
N PHE A 19 8.93 11.80 7.70
CA PHE A 19 9.11 12.06 9.11
C PHE A 19 8.38 10.94 9.84
N MET A 20 9.14 9.93 10.27
CA MET A 20 8.59 8.80 10.98
C MET A 20 8.05 9.29 12.32
N LYS A 21 6.74 9.53 12.36
CA LYS A 21 6.08 9.98 13.58
C LYS A 21 6.13 8.84 14.60
N THR A 22 6.87 9.05 15.68
CA THR A 22 6.83 8.18 16.85
C THR A 22 5.60 8.52 17.68
N PHE A 23 4.96 7.50 18.25
CA PHE A 23 3.79 7.66 19.10
C PHE A 23 4.15 7.28 20.53
N SER A 24 3.55 7.98 21.49
CA SER A 24 3.78 7.75 22.91
C SER A 24 2.92 6.60 23.46
N SER A 25 1.75 6.38 22.88
CA SER A 25 0.84 5.27 23.22
C SER A 25 0.26 4.61 21.98
N GLN A 26 -0.29 3.41 22.18
CA GLN A 26 -0.99 2.69 21.12
C GLN A 26 -2.29 3.41 20.71
N GLU A 27 -3.06 3.96 21.67
CA GLU A 27 -4.29 4.70 21.32
C GLU A 27 -3.98 5.93 20.46
N GLU A 28 -2.84 6.60 20.72
CA GLU A 28 -2.40 7.74 19.93
C GLU A 28 -2.10 7.33 18.47
N ALA A 29 -1.41 6.21 18.29
CA ALA A 29 -1.10 5.67 16.97
C ALA A 29 -2.37 5.27 16.20
N GLU A 30 -3.31 4.60 16.88
CA GLU A 30 -4.58 4.19 16.30
C GLU A 30 -5.43 5.39 15.89
N LEU A 31 -5.54 6.41 16.75
CA LEU A 31 -6.26 7.63 16.46
C LEU A 31 -5.66 8.39 15.27
N TYR A 32 -4.33 8.46 15.20
CA TYR A 32 -3.63 9.08 14.07
C TYR A 32 -3.93 8.33 12.76
N ASN A 33 -3.82 7.00 12.78
CA ASN A 33 -4.11 6.17 11.62
C ASN A 33 -5.57 6.28 11.17
N LEU A 34 -6.50 6.32 12.11
CA LEU A 34 -7.93 6.50 11.83
C LEU A 34 -8.18 7.83 11.13
N LYS A 35 -7.66 8.94 11.67
CA LYS A 35 -7.79 10.28 11.07
C LYS A 35 -7.18 10.32 9.67
N ARG A 36 -6.02 9.70 9.47
CA ARG A 36 -5.38 9.61 8.15
C ARG A 36 -6.24 8.82 7.17
N ASN A 37 -6.81 7.69 7.60
CA ASN A 37 -7.64 6.84 6.76
C ASN A 37 -8.95 7.53 6.36
N LEU A 38 -9.59 8.24 7.29
CA LEU A 38 -10.82 9.01 7.02
C LEU A 38 -10.60 10.14 6.01
N LYS A 39 -9.42 10.75 6.01
CA LYS A 39 -9.05 11.85 5.10
C LYS A 39 -8.62 11.38 3.70
N ARG A 40 -8.61 10.08 3.41
CA ARG A 40 -8.19 9.57 2.10
C ARG A 40 -9.19 9.92 1.01
N THR A 41 -8.67 10.38 -0.12
CA THR A 41 -9.42 10.56 -1.35
C THR A 41 -9.81 9.21 -1.95
N ASP A 42 -10.82 9.20 -2.82
CA ASP A 42 -11.29 7.96 -3.43
C ASP A 42 -10.23 7.32 -4.34
N MET A 43 -9.39 8.13 -4.99
CA MET A 43 -8.26 7.63 -5.78
C MET A 43 -7.19 6.94 -4.91
N GLU A 44 -6.92 7.45 -3.72
CA GLU A 44 -6.01 6.78 -2.78
C GLU A 44 -6.59 5.46 -2.27
N LYS A 45 -7.90 5.43 -1.98
CA LYS A 45 -8.59 4.18 -1.60
C LYS A 45 -8.53 3.16 -2.74
N PHE A 46 -8.77 3.58 -3.98
CA PHE A 46 -8.68 2.72 -5.16
C PHE A 46 -7.26 2.17 -5.37
N ARG A 47 -6.22 3.02 -5.21
CA ARG A 47 -4.82 2.59 -5.26
C ARG A 47 -4.50 1.55 -4.18
N LEU A 48 -4.96 1.75 -2.95
CA LEU A 48 -4.75 0.78 -1.87
C LEU A 48 -5.48 -0.54 -2.14
N PHE A 49 -6.72 -0.47 -2.65
CA PHE A 49 -7.49 -1.65 -3.02
C PHE A 49 -6.80 -2.49 -4.08
N THR A 50 -6.30 -1.86 -5.16
CA THR A 50 -5.56 -2.57 -6.21
C THR A 50 -4.26 -3.20 -5.70
N LEU A 51 -3.55 -2.53 -4.77
CA LEU A 51 -2.39 -3.12 -4.09
C LEU A 51 -2.75 -4.35 -3.25
N MET A 52 -3.88 -4.32 -2.54
CA MET A 52 -4.37 -5.49 -1.78
C MET A 52 -4.67 -6.68 -2.71
N LEU A 53 -5.31 -6.44 -3.85
CA LEU A 53 -5.58 -7.49 -4.85
C LEU A 53 -4.28 -8.11 -5.38
N ARG A 54 -3.29 -7.27 -5.71
CA ARG A 54 -1.97 -7.75 -6.16
C ARG A 54 -1.28 -8.59 -5.10
N ARG A 55 -1.28 -8.12 -3.85
CA ARG A 55 -0.66 -8.85 -2.73
C ARG A 55 -1.36 -10.19 -2.49
N ASN A 56 -2.68 -10.24 -2.61
CA ASN A 56 -3.46 -11.48 -2.51
C ASN A 56 -3.08 -12.47 -3.61
N ASP A 57 -2.98 -12.02 -4.87
CA ASP A 57 -2.52 -12.88 -5.97
C ASP A 57 -1.10 -13.43 -5.72
N MET A 58 -0.19 -12.61 -5.21
CA MET A 58 1.14 -13.07 -4.82
C MET A 58 1.09 -14.16 -3.74
N PHE A 59 0.26 -13.99 -2.70
CA PHE A 59 0.11 -15.00 -1.65
C PHE A 59 -0.51 -16.30 -2.16
N LYS A 60 -1.47 -16.23 -3.08
CA LYS A 60 -2.06 -17.42 -3.71
C LYS A 60 -1.06 -18.21 -4.56
N ARG A 61 -0.13 -17.52 -5.19
CA ARG A 61 0.93 -18.13 -6.02
C ARG A 61 2.12 -18.62 -5.21
N ALA A 62 2.28 -18.14 -3.98
CA ALA A 62 3.38 -18.54 -3.12
C ALA A 62 3.28 -20.04 -2.80
N LYS A 63 4.20 -20.83 -3.35
CA LYS A 63 4.39 -22.23 -2.94
C LYS A 63 5.03 -22.21 -1.55
N ILE A 64 4.23 -22.51 -0.53
CA ILE A 64 4.75 -22.75 0.81
C ILE A 64 5.31 -24.16 0.77
N TYR A 65 6.64 -24.28 0.65
CA TYR A 65 7.29 -25.54 0.91
C TYR A 65 7.27 -25.74 2.43
N PRO A 66 6.67 -26.81 2.96
CA PRO A 66 6.86 -27.14 4.34
C PRO A 66 8.35 -27.40 4.52
N ASN A 67 9.01 -26.57 5.34
CA ASN A 67 10.32 -26.93 5.86
C ASN A 67 10.08 -28.17 6.71
N ASN A 68 10.34 -29.34 6.12
CA ASN A 68 10.56 -30.55 6.90
C ASN A 68 11.87 -30.30 7.65
N SER A 69 11.77 -29.69 8.84
CA SER A 69 12.78 -29.85 9.87
C SER A 69 12.73 -31.30 10.31
N THR A 70 13.40 -32.15 9.52
CA THR A 70 13.79 -33.49 9.93
C THR A 70 14.77 -33.35 11.09
N GLU A 71 14.35 -33.91 12.23
CA GLU A 71 15.12 -34.50 13.34
C GLU A 71 16.23 -33.66 14.00
#